data_AF-A0A7Y0CSP6-F1
#
_entry.id   AF-A0A7Y0CSP6-F1
#
_cell.length_a   1.000
_cell.length_b   1.000
_cell.length_c   1.000
_cell.angle_alpha   90.00
_cell.angle_beta   90.00
_cell.angle_gamma   90.00
#
_symmetry.space_group_name_H-M   'P 1'
#
loop_
_entity.id
_entity.type
_entity.pdbx_description
1 polymer ?
#
loop_
_entity_poly.entity_id
_entity_poly.type
_entity_poly.pdbx_seq_one_letter_code
_entity_poly.pdbx_strand_id
1 'polypeptide(L)'
;MILYEHALLGEGIAKYLRAQIGVEAMVVSIRHPEAVESALAVGPSVVIFESSDPFEQFDLTTLAPHAVLIDVSAVITRGSVVAPCAAGLEQIVQAVRDSSPVTRPARARRVRTLAAPTG
;
A
#
# COMPACT_ATOMS: atom_id res chain seq x y z
N MET A 1 0.14 1.31 4.46
CA MET A 1 0.14 2.41 5.44
C MET A 1 -0.15 3.71 4.72
N ILE A 2 -0.79 4.66 5.38
CA ILE A 2 -1.20 5.94 4.79
C ILE A 2 -0.76 7.08 5.73
N LEU A 3 0.02 8.02 5.20
CA LEU A 3 0.57 9.17 5.91
C LEU A 3 -0.09 10.44 5.39
N TYR A 4 -0.81 11.17 6.24
CA TYR A 4 -1.53 12.39 5.84
C TYR A 4 -1.49 13.49 6.88
N GLU A 5 -1.59 14.73 6.44
CA GLU A 5 -1.84 15.85 7.35
C GLU A 5 -3.26 15.83 7.91
N HIS A 6 -4.24 15.65 7.02
CA HIS A 6 -5.66 15.68 7.36
C HIS A 6 -6.23 14.27 7.46
N ALA A 7 -6.71 13.91 8.66
CA ALA A 7 -7.22 12.57 8.96
C ALA A 7 -8.34 12.10 8.02
N LEU A 8 -9.23 13.01 7.57
CA LEU A 8 -10.41 12.65 6.77
C LEU A 8 -10.08 12.04 5.40
N LEU A 9 -9.02 12.53 4.73
CA LEU A 9 -8.63 12.01 3.42
C LEU A 9 -7.96 10.63 3.56
N GLY A 10 -7.03 10.51 4.50
CA GLY A 10 -6.37 9.23 4.81
C GLY A 10 -7.37 8.15 5.24
N GLU A 11 -8.36 8.51 6.07
CA GLU A 11 -9.45 7.61 6.46
C GLU A 11 -10.34 7.20 5.29
N GLY A 12 -10.64 8.12 4.37
CA GLY A 12 -11.42 7.84 3.16
C GLY A 12 -10.74 6.77 2.30
N ILE A 13 -9.43 6.90 2.08
CA ILE A 13 -8.63 5.93 1.33
C ILE A 13 -8.58 4.58 2.08
N ALA A 14 -8.36 4.58 3.39
CA ALA A 14 -8.35 3.35 4.19
C ALA A 14 -9.68 2.59 4.08
N LYS A 15 -10.81 3.30 4.23
CA LYS A 15 -12.16 2.72 4.08
C LYS A 15 -12.38 2.16 2.67
N TYR A 16 -11.91 2.87 1.64
CA TYR A 16 -12.01 2.42 0.27
C TYR A 16 -11.21 1.14 0.01
N LEU A 17 -9.94 1.07 0.44
CA LEU A 17 -9.10 -0.12 0.29
C LEU A 17 -9.72 -1.33 1.00
N ARG A 18 -10.23 -1.14 2.21
CA ARG A 18 -10.94 -2.18 2.94
C ARG A 18 -12.19 -2.65 2.19
N ALA A 19 -13.01 -1.73 1.68
CA ALA A 19 -14.25 -2.07 1.00
C ALA A 19 -14.04 -2.76 -0.36
N GLN A 20 -13.01 -2.35 -1.12
CA GLN A 20 -12.80 -2.84 -2.49
C GLN A 20 -11.94 -4.09 -2.58
N ILE A 21 -10.93 -4.20 -1.71
CA ILE A 21 -9.93 -5.28 -1.79
C ILE A 21 -9.64 -5.94 -0.45
N GLY A 22 -10.38 -5.59 0.62
CA GLY A 22 -10.24 -6.24 1.93
C GLY A 22 -8.95 -5.91 2.68
N VAL A 23 -8.21 -4.87 2.24
CA VAL A 23 -6.93 -4.49 2.84
C VAL A 23 -7.16 -3.43 3.92
N GLU A 24 -6.77 -3.75 5.16
CA GLU A 24 -6.70 -2.77 6.25
C GLU A 24 -5.48 -1.87 6.06
N ALA A 25 -5.68 -0.56 6.18
CA ALA A 25 -4.60 0.42 6.10
C ALA A 25 -4.50 1.18 7.42
N MET A 26 -3.30 1.18 8.01
CA MET A 26 -2.98 2.07 9.12
C MET A 26 -2.87 3.51 8.60
N VAL A 27 -3.62 4.43 9.22
CA VAL A 27 -3.58 5.87 8.93
C VAL A 27 -2.83 6.57 10.05
N VAL A 28 -1.78 7.33 9.70
CA VAL A 28 -0.96 8.06 10.65
C VAL A 28 -0.89 9.52 10.25
N SER A 29 -1.06 10.43 11.22
CA SER A 29 -0.94 11.86 10.97
C SER A 29 0.53 12.27 10.93
N ILE A 30 0.93 13.01 9.88
CA ILE A 30 2.30 13.49 9.70
C ILE A 30 2.70 14.55 10.73
N ARG A 31 1.73 15.10 11.47
CA ARG A 31 1.94 16.04 12.58
C ARG A 31 2.50 15.37 13.83
N HIS A 32 2.61 14.04 13.86
CA HIS A 32 3.19 13.28 14.97
C HIS A 32 4.40 12.46 14.48
N PRO A 33 5.60 13.07 14.39
CA PRO A 33 6.77 12.43 13.78
C PRO A 33 7.15 11.10 14.41
N GLU A 34 7.10 11.00 15.74
CA GLU A 34 7.38 9.74 16.46
C GLU A 34 6.41 8.61 16.08
N ALA A 35 5.14 8.94 15.82
CA ALA A 35 4.14 7.98 15.37
C ALA A 35 4.40 7.54 13.92
N VAL A 36 4.87 8.46 13.06
CA VAL A 36 5.25 8.16 11.68
C VAL A 36 6.45 7.21 11.66
N GLU A 37 7.51 7.52 12.40
CA GLU A 37 8.70 6.67 12.51
C GLU A 37 8.35 5.29 13.06
N SER A 38 7.59 5.24 14.15
CA SER A 38 7.15 3.97 14.75
C SER A 38 6.33 3.13 13.78
N ALA A 39 5.46 3.75 12.98
CA ALA A 39 4.64 3.05 12.01
C ALA A 39 5.44 2.58 10.78
N LEU A 40 6.42 3.37 10.31
CA LEU A 40 7.35 2.98 9.26
C LEU A 40 8.26 1.82 9.70
N ALA A 41 8.67 1.79 10.97
CA ALA A 41 9.48 0.72 11.53
C ALA A 41 8.78 -0.65 11.54
N VAL A 42 7.45 -0.71 11.43
CA VAL A 42 6.69 -1.97 11.26
C VAL A 42 6.97 -2.62 9.89
N GLY A 43 7.60 -1.91 8.96
CA GLY A 43 7.98 -2.42 7.65
C GLY A 43 6.79 -2.57 6.69
N PRO A 44 6.01 -1.49 6.44
CA PRO A 44 4.88 -1.55 5.54
C PRO A 44 5.33 -1.84 4.09
N SER A 45 4.60 -2.70 3.37
CA SER A 45 4.89 -2.97 1.95
C SER A 45 4.46 -1.83 1.02
N VAL A 46 3.56 -0.95 1.48
CA VAL A 46 3.06 0.21 0.73
C VAL A 46 2.94 1.39 1.69
N VAL A 47 3.44 2.55 1.27
CA VAL A 47 3.27 3.83 1.95
C VAL A 47 2.62 4.81 0.98
N ILE A 48 1.39 5.21 1.30
CA ILE A 48 0.64 6.24 0.57
C ILE A 48 0.83 7.54 1.32
N PHE A 49 1.24 8.62 0.64
CA PHE A 49 1.47 9.91 1.27
C PHE A 49 1.10 11.06 0.32
N GLU A 50 0.95 12.25 0.89
CA GLU A 50 0.82 13.50 0.15
C GLU A 50 2.08 14.32 0.42
N SER A 51 2.88 14.57 -0.61
CA SER A 51 4.01 15.51 -0.49
C SER A 51 3.51 16.92 -0.23
N SER A 52 3.63 17.37 1.02
CA SER A 52 3.41 18.74 1.47
C SER A 52 4.36 19.05 2.61
N ASP A 53 4.69 20.31 2.90
CA ASP A 53 5.21 20.66 4.23
C ASP A 53 4.16 20.25 5.28
N PRO A 54 4.48 19.51 6.36
CA PRO A 54 5.79 19.13 6.93
C PRO A 54 6.33 17.73 6.55
N PHE A 55 5.79 17.06 5.54
CA PHE A 55 6.17 15.70 5.12
C PHE A 55 7.63 15.56 4.66
N GLU A 56 8.21 16.63 4.11
CA GLU A 56 9.57 16.63 3.56
C GLU A 56 10.67 16.29 4.59
N GLN A 57 10.35 16.34 5.89
CA GLN A 57 11.26 15.94 6.96
C GLN A 57 11.52 14.43 7.04
N PHE A 58 10.69 13.59 6.41
CA PHE A 58 10.82 12.14 6.47
C PHE A 58 11.53 11.60 5.21
N ASP A 59 12.72 11.03 5.38
CA ASP A 59 13.35 10.24 4.32
C ASP A 59 12.73 8.84 4.26
N LEU A 60 11.64 8.71 3.50
CA LEU A 60 10.93 7.44 3.32
C LEU A 60 11.79 6.36 2.66
N THR A 61 12.78 6.73 1.85
CA THR A 61 13.66 5.74 1.19
C THR A 61 14.56 5.05 2.20
N THR A 62 14.93 5.76 3.26
CA THR A 62 15.67 5.22 4.40
C THR A 62 14.73 4.52 5.40
N LEU A 63 13.58 5.11 5.72
CA LEU A 63 12.67 4.61 6.76
C LEU A 63 11.82 3.41 6.31
N ALA A 64 11.55 3.27 5.02
CA ALA A 64 10.78 2.17 4.45
C ALA A 64 11.39 1.71 3.11
N PRO A 65 12.62 1.16 3.13
CA PRO A 65 13.42 0.87 1.92
C PRO A 65 12.82 -0.20 1.00
N HIS A 66 11.83 -0.94 1.49
CA HIS A 66 11.15 -2.01 0.74
C HIS A 66 9.70 -1.67 0.40
N ALA A 67 9.23 -0.49 0.79
CA ALA A 67 7.87 -0.07 0.53
C ALA A 67 7.72 0.46 -0.90
N VAL A 68 6.58 0.16 -1.52
CA VAL A 68 6.09 0.93 -2.66
C VAL A 68 5.61 2.28 -2.15
N LEU A 69 6.26 3.35 -2.60
CA LEU A 69 5.97 4.73 -2.23
C LEU A 69 4.98 5.33 -3.24
N ILE A 70 3.81 5.78 -2.77
CA ILE A 70 2.76 6.37 -3.60
C ILE A 70 2.50 7.80 -3.12
N ASP A 71 3.01 8.78 -3.88
CA ASP A 71 2.70 10.19 -3.68
C ASP A 71 1.42 10.57 -4.43
N VAL A 72 0.39 10.95 -3.68
CA VAL A 72 -0.91 11.35 -4.22
C VAL A 72 -1.01 12.85 -4.54
N SER A 73 -0.02 13.66 -4.15
CA SER A 73 -0.01 15.11 -4.43
C SER A 73 -0.08 15.40 -5.93
N ALA A 74 0.57 14.56 -6.74
CA ALA A 74 0.57 14.64 -8.21
C ALA A 74 -0.80 14.33 -8.85
N VAL A 75 -1.73 13.71 -8.12
CA VAL A 75 -3.05 13.31 -8.63
C VAL A 75 -4.11 14.39 -8.34
N ILE A 76 -3.82 15.33 -7.43
CA ILE A 76 -4.75 16.41 -7.04
C ILE A 76 -4.56 17.61 -7.98
N THR A 77 -5.34 17.66 -9.07
CA THR A 77 -5.45 18.88 -9.88
C THR A 77 -6.29 19.92 -9.12
N ARG A 78 -5.68 21.05 -8.72
CA ARG A 78 -6.40 22.18 -8.11
C ARG A 78 -7.32 22.84 -9.15
N GLY A 79 -8.63 22.57 -9.08
CA GLY A 79 -9.70 23.42 -9.61
C GLY A 79 -10.07 23.30 -11.09
N SER A 80 -10.97 22.37 -11.40
CA SER A 80 -12.23 22.53 -12.17
C SER A 80 -12.83 21.13 -12.20
N VAL A 81 -14.04 20.95 -11.67
CA VAL A 81 -14.65 19.62 -11.52
C VAL A 81 -15.04 19.10 -12.91
N VAL A 82 -14.08 18.46 -13.58
CA VAL A 82 -14.35 17.40 -14.55
C VAL A 82 -14.42 16.12 -13.73
N ALA A 83 -15.47 15.31 -13.93
CA ALA A 83 -15.76 14.12 -13.14
C ALA A 83 -14.49 13.32 -12.80
N PRO A 84 -14.32 12.83 -11.56
CA PRO A 84 -13.09 12.21 -11.10
C PRO A 84 -12.73 11.06 -12.04
N CYS A 85 -11.58 11.16 -12.70
CA CYS A 85 -11.04 10.07 -13.48
C CYS A 85 -10.62 8.97 -12.49
N ALA A 86 -11.29 7.82 -12.55
CA ALA A 86 -11.03 6.66 -11.68
C ALA A 86 -9.58 6.15 -11.72
N ALA A 87 -8.77 6.61 -12.68
CA ALA A 87 -7.41 6.16 -12.95
C ALA A 87 -6.46 6.25 -11.74
N GLY A 88 -6.51 7.33 -10.95
CA GLY A 88 -5.60 7.47 -9.80
C GLY A 88 -5.86 6.43 -8.71
N LEU A 89 -7.13 6.13 -8.46
CA LEU A 89 -7.54 5.16 -7.45
C LEU A 89 -7.31 3.72 -7.93
N GLU A 90 -7.50 3.45 -9.22
CA GLU A 90 -7.18 2.18 -9.85
C GLU A 90 -5.67 1.87 -9.79
N GLN A 91 -4.80 2.87 -9.98
CA GLN A 91 -3.36 2.72 -9.83
C GLN A 91 -2.96 2.34 -8.40
N ILE A 92 -3.59 2.94 -7.38
CA ILE A 92 -3.39 2.58 -5.98
C ILE A 92 -3.81 1.12 -5.75
N VAL A 93 -4.99 0.72 -6.24
CA VAL A 93 -5.49 -0.65 -6.10
C VAL A 93 -4.54 -1.65 -6.76
N GLN A 94 -4.00 -1.31 -7.93
CA GLN A 94 -3.07 -2.18 -8.65
C GLN A 94 -1.74 -2.34 -7.90
N ALA A 95 -1.15 -1.23 -7.42
CA ALA A 95 0.08 -1.27 -6.63
C ALA A 95 -0.08 -2.11 -5.35
N VAL A 96 -1.22 -2.01 -4.66
CA VAL A 96 -1.51 -2.82 -3.47
C VAL A 96 -1.62 -4.31 -3.84
N ARG A 97 -2.29 -4.65 -4.93
CA ARG A 97 -2.40 -6.05 -5.40
C ARG A 97 -1.04 -6.66 -5.72
N ASP A 98 -0.17 -5.92 -6.39
CA ASP A 98 1.15 -6.40 -6.81
C ASP A 98 2.13 -6.53 -5.62
N SER A 99 1.94 -5.71 -4.59
CA SER A 99 2.72 -5.77 -3.34
C SER A 99 2.28 -6.88 -2.37
N SER A 100 1.07 -7.43 -2.55
CA SER A 100 0.58 -8.52 -1.72
C SER A 100 1.34 -9.81 -2.08
N PRO A 101 1.99 -10.50 -1.12
CA PRO A 101 2.58 -11.80 -1.38
C PRO A 101 1.44 -12.80 -1.61
N VAL A 102 1.00 -12.94 -2.86
CA VAL A 102 0.20 -14.08 -3.28
C VAL A 102 1.01 -15.31 -2.90
N THR A 103 0.56 -16.00 -1.87
CA THR A 103 1.07 -17.33 -1.53
C THR A 103 0.81 -18.18 -2.77
N ARG A 104 1.86 -18.37 -3.61
CA ARG A 104 1.81 -19.30 -4.72
C ARG A 104 1.31 -20.62 -4.14
N PRO A 105 0.21 -21.21 -4.64
CA PRO A 105 -0.15 -22.55 -4.21
C PRO A 105 1.04 -23.44 -4.51
N ALA A 106 1.59 -24.05 -3.46
CA ALA A 106 2.69 -24.99 -3.57
C ALA A 106 2.30 -26.01 -4.63
N ARG A 107 3.03 -26.01 -5.75
CA ARG A 107 2.81 -26.93 -6.86
C ARG A 107 2.90 -28.33 -6.26
N ALA A 108 1.74 -28.98 -6.08
CA ALA A 108 1.66 -30.30 -5.49
C ALA A 108 2.63 -31.22 -6.23
N ARG A 109 3.69 -31.60 -5.54
CA ARG A 109 4.70 -32.54 -6.01
C ARG A 109 3.97 -33.86 -6.26
N ARG A 110 3.64 -34.14 -7.52
CA ARG A 110 3.11 -35.46 -7.91
C ARG A 110 4.17 -36.50 -7.55
N VAL A 111 3.93 -37.20 -6.46
CA VAL A 111 4.67 -38.41 -6.11
C VAL A 111 4.28 -39.45 -7.16
N ARG A 112 5.20 -39.77 -8.07
CA ARG A 112 5.09 -40.96 -8.92
C ARG A 112 5.25 -42.17 -8.01
N THR A 113 4.16 -42.88 -7.76
CA THR A 113 4.22 -44.23 -7.20
C THR A 113 4.91 -45.12 -8.22
N LEU A 114 6.12 -45.59 -7.92
CA LEU A 114 6.81 -46.61 -8.71
C LEU A 114 6.15 -47.95 -8.37
N ALA A 115 5.45 -48.55 -9.33
CA ALA A 115 5.02 -49.94 -9.24
C ALA A 115 6.24 -50.84 -9.40
N ALA A 116 6.45 -51.78 -8.48
CA ALA A 116 7.45 -52.83 -8.59
C ALA A 116 6.95 -53.93 -9.55
N PRO A 117 7.80 -54.47 -10.45
CA PRO A 117 7.42 -55.60 -11.27
C PRO A 117 7.58 -56.91 -10.49
N THR A 118 6.58 -57.77 -10.63
CA THR A 118 6.62 -59.20 -10.31
C THR A 118 7.61 -59.93 -11.21
N GLY A 119 8.49 -60.72 -10.59
CA GLY A 119 9.38 -61.69 -11.21
C GLY A 119 9.95 -62.61 -10.15
#